data_AF-A0A1E5JS79-F1
#
_entry.id   AF-A0A1E5JS79-F1
#
_cell.length_a   1.000
_cell.length_b   1.000
_cell.length_c   1.000
_cell.angle_alpha   90.00
_cell.angle_beta   90.00
_cell.angle_gamma   90.00
#
_symmetry.space_group_name_H-M   'P 1'
#
loop_
_entity.id
_entity.type
_entity.pdbx_description
1 polymer ?
#
loop_
_entity_poly.entity_id
_entity_poly.type
_entity_poly.pdbx_seq_one_letter_code
_entity_poly.pdbx_strand_id
1 'polypeptide(L)'
;MWQTRLTEKIGLKFPIIQAPMAGGPTTPELVAAVSNAGGLGSLGAGYMTPAEIRQALKMIRKLTDKPFAVNLFIPEEHYATAAQIQHSCADIKASCHELNIEIQPVAKPYAQSFEEQMKVILEEKIPVFSYAFGLLDSVGISELKKNHTILIGTATTLAEAHALEESGIDAIVAQGSEAGGHRGTFIGKAEDGLIGLFSLIPQFVDQIKIPIIAAGGIMDGRGIVAATVLGAAGIQMGTAFLSCFESGIPDAYKHALLTQQQDNTVLTRVFSGKLARGIRNQFIERMEARKVNVLDYPIQNALTSVMRKKAKEQSNIDFMSMWAGQSAQLCRNTSANELVRALVLEAEALNAEKSD
;
A
#
# COMPACT_ATOMS: atom_id res chain seq x y z
N MET A 1 -0.86 -20.88 -15.40
CA MET A 1 -1.21 -19.59 -14.77
C MET A 1 -0.02 -18.89 -14.08
N TRP A 2 1.00 -19.62 -13.61
CA TRP A 2 2.09 -19.05 -12.81
C TRP A 2 3.23 -18.39 -13.60
N GLN A 3 3.49 -18.83 -14.83
CA GLN A 3 4.43 -18.16 -15.73
C GLN A 3 3.70 -17.02 -16.44
N THR A 4 4.09 -15.78 -16.12
CA THR A 4 3.59 -14.56 -16.75
C THR A 4 4.77 -13.70 -17.20
N ARG A 5 4.52 -12.73 -18.08
CA ARG A 5 5.53 -11.72 -18.47
C ARG A 5 6.14 -11.01 -17.25
N LEU A 6 5.37 -10.86 -16.17
CA LEU A 6 5.83 -10.24 -14.93
C LEU A 6 6.80 -11.16 -14.17
N THR A 7 6.45 -12.44 -14.00
CA THR A 7 7.30 -13.39 -13.27
C THR A 7 8.61 -13.65 -13.99
N GLU A 8 8.60 -13.71 -15.32
CA GLU A 8 9.82 -13.84 -16.13
C GLU A 8 10.73 -12.62 -15.99
N LYS A 9 10.14 -11.42 -16.04
CA LYS A 9 10.90 -10.16 -15.97
C LYS A 9 11.57 -9.94 -14.62
N ILE A 10 10.91 -10.32 -13.53
CA ILE A 10 11.42 -10.11 -12.16
C ILE A 10 12.18 -11.34 -11.63
N GLY A 11 11.94 -12.53 -12.18
CA GLY A 11 12.50 -13.79 -11.69
C GLY A 11 11.71 -14.38 -10.51
N LEU A 12 10.38 -14.30 -10.56
CA LEU A 12 9.48 -14.83 -9.53
C LEU A 12 9.00 -16.23 -9.87
N LYS A 13 8.66 -17.02 -8.85
CA LYS A 13 8.01 -18.34 -9.03
C LYS A 13 6.50 -18.18 -9.19
N PHE A 14 5.91 -17.27 -8.41
CA PHE A 14 4.48 -17.00 -8.41
C PHE A 14 4.23 -15.50 -8.65
N PRO A 15 3.19 -15.14 -9.42
CA PRO A 15 2.80 -13.75 -9.69
C PRO A 15 2.11 -13.10 -8.47
N ILE A 16 2.56 -13.41 -7.25
CA ILE A 16 1.99 -12.93 -5.99
C ILE A 16 2.93 -11.89 -5.40
N ILE A 17 2.40 -10.70 -5.16
CA ILE A 17 3.11 -9.56 -4.59
C ILE A 17 2.46 -9.23 -3.26
N GLN A 18 3.26 -9.23 -2.20
CA GLN A 18 2.86 -8.67 -0.91
C GLN A 18 2.95 -7.14 -1.03
N ALA A 19 1.85 -6.43 -0.85
CA ALA A 19 1.76 -5.00 -1.15
C ALA A 19 2.65 -4.15 -0.22
N PRO A 20 3.34 -3.11 -0.72
CA PRO A 20 4.09 -2.21 0.15
C PRO A 20 3.15 -1.39 1.04
N MET A 21 3.13 -1.67 2.35
CA MET A 21 2.23 -1.03 3.31
C MET A 21 3.04 -0.14 4.27
N ALA A 22 3.15 1.14 3.93
CA ALA A 22 3.93 2.11 4.69
C ALA A 22 3.34 2.35 6.10
N GLY A 23 4.22 2.64 7.07
CA GLY A 23 3.84 2.95 8.46
C GLY A 23 4.02 1.79 9.44
N GLY A 24 4.83 0.80 9.06
CA GLY A 24 5.21 -0.32 9.93
C GLY A 24 4.67 -1.72 9.59
N PRO A 25 3.56 -1.91 8.83
CA PRO A 25 3.09 -3.27 8.52
C PRO A 25 4.12 -4.13 7.76
N THR A 26 4.86 -3.55 6.80
CA THR A 26 5.91 -4.26 6.05
C THR A 26 7.25 -4.22 6.74
N THR A 27 7.59 -5.30 7.43
CA THR A 27 8.88 -5.52 8.09
C THR A 27 9.88 -6.21 7.14
N PRO A 28 11.19 -6.12 7.40
CA PRO A 28 12.19 -6.94 6.69
C PRO A 28 11.87 -8.43 6.68
N GLU A 29 11.33 -8.95 7.79
CA GLU A 29 10.94 -10.34 7.97
C GLU A 29 9.77 -10.72 7.05
N LEU A 30 8.73 -9.88 6.97
CA LEU A 30 7.58 -10.12 6.08
C LEU A 30 8.02 -10.09 4.61
N VAL A 31 8.82 -9.10 4.24
CA VAL A 31 9.36 -8.96 2.88
C VAL A 31 10.15 -10.20 2.50
N ALA A 32 11.10 -10.61 3.35
CA ALA A 32 11.93 -11.79 3.08
C ALA A 32 11.13 -13.10 3.06
N ALA A 33 10.15 -13.27 3.95
CA ALA A 33 9.31 -14.47 4.01
C ALA A 33 8.54 -14.68 2.70
N VAL A 34 7.97 -13.62 2.13
CA VAL A 34 7.24 -13.69 0.85
C VAL A 34 8.18 -13.92 -0.32
N SER A 35 9.32 -13.21 -0.36
CA SER A 35 10.33 -13.42 -1.41
C SER A 35 10.89 -14.84 -1.40
N ASN A 36 11.16 -15.41 -0.21
CA ASN A 36 11.61 -16.80 -0.05
C ASN A 36 10.52 -17.83 -0.42
N ALA A 37 9.24 -17.49 -0.24
CA ALA A 37 8.12 -18.34 -0.68
C ALA A 37 7.91 -18.35 -2.22
N GLY A 38 8.62 -17.48 -2.95
CA GLY A 38 8.59 -17.41 -4.40
C GLY A 38 7.70 -16.31 -4.99
N GLY A 39 7.09 -15.48 -4.14
CA GLY A 39 6.44 -14.23 -4.53
C GLY A 39 7.41 -13.04 -4.49
N LEU A 40 6.87 -11.82 -4.56
CA LEU A 40 7.62 -10.58 -4.37
C LEU A 40 7.22 -9.92 -3.05
N GLY A 41 8.13 -9.94 -2.07
CA GLY A 41 7.99 -9.12 -0.86
C GLY A 41 8.24 -7.65 -1.18
N SER A 42 7.49 -6.73 -0.56
CA SER A 42 7.61 -5.30 -0.86
C SER A 42 7.68 -4.44 0.41
N LEU A 43 8.74 -3.64 0.54
CA LEU A 43 8.90 -2.69 1.65
C LEU A 43 8.17 -1.37 1.35
N GLY A 44 7.20 -1.01 2.18
CA GLY A 44 6.56 0.31 2.16
C GLY A 44 7.40 1.37 2.86
N ALA A 45 8.26 2.06 2.10
CA ALA A 45 9.25 3.01 2.62
C ALA A 45 8.82 4.48 2.61
N GLY A 46 7.61 4.81 2.15
CA GLY A 46 7.16 6.20 1.97
C GLY A 46 7.24 7.12 3.20
N TYR A 47 7.20 6.57 4.43
CA TYR A 47 7.37 7.34 5.67
C TYR A 47 8.74 7.20 6.34
N MET A 48 9.63 6.38 5.78
CA MET A 48 10.92 6.05 6.38
C MET A 48 11.97 7.10 6.01
N THR A 49 12.83 7.44 6.96
CA THR A 49 14.03 8.24 6.71
C THR A 49 15.01 7.47 5.80
N PRO A 50 15.91 8.15 5.09
CA PRO A 50 16.98 7.50 4.30
C PRO A 50 17.81 6.49 5.10
N ALA A 51 18.07 6.76 6.38
CA ALA A 51 18.82 5.85 7.25
C ALA A 51 18.02 4.57 7.57
N GLU A 52 16.73 4.71 7.88
CA GLU A 52 15.84 3.57 8.11
C GLU A 52 15.69 2.70 6.86
N ILE A 53 15.62 3.32 5.67
CA ILE A 53 15.61 2.58 4.40
C ILE A 53 16.86 1.72 4.28
N ARG A 54 18.07 2.31 4.42
CA ARG A 54 19.34 1.55 4.35
C ARG A 54 19.38 0.40 5.37
N GLN A 55 18.95 0.66 6.60
CA GLN A 55 18.89 -0.35 7.65
C GLN A 55 17.97 -1.51 7.26
N ALA A 56 16.76 -1.21 6.77
CA ALA A 56 15.81 -2.22 6.35
C ALA A 56 16.32 -3.05 5.15
N LEU A 57 16.95 -2.40 4.16
CA LEU A 57 17.55 -3.09 3.00
C LEU A 57 18.67 -4.04 3.42
N LYS A 58 19.53 -3.61 4.36
CA LYS A 58 20.57 -4.47 4.94
C LYS A 58 19.96 -5.69 5.65
N MET A 59 18.84 -5.53 6.33
CA MET A 59 18.15 -6.64 7.01
C MET A 59 17.48 -7.58 6.02
N ILE A 60 16.77 -7.05 5.01
CA ILE A 60 16.13 -7.86 3.96
C ILE A 60 17.18 -8.74 3.26
N ARG A 61 18.31 -8.16 2.85
CA ARG A 61 19.41 -8.90 2.18
C ARG A 61 20.10 -9.94 3.06
N LYS A 62 19.98 -9.85 4.39
CA LYS A 62 20.45 -10.92 5.28
C LYS A 62 19.47 -12.08 5.36
N LEU A 63 18.19 -11.84 5.07
CA LEU A 63 17.11 -12.80 5.22
C LEU A 63 16.70 -13.46 3.89
N THR A 64 17.06 -12.85 2.75
CA THR A 64 16.77 -13.41 1.43
C THR A 64 17.77 -12.95 0.36
N ASP A 65 18.09 -13.88 -0.54
CA ASP A 65 18.79 -13.61 -1.80
C ASP A 65 17.80 -13.48 -2.99
N LYS A 66 16.50 -13.53 -2.73
CA LYS A 66 15.45 -13.43 -3.75
C LYS A 66 15.07 -11.96 -4.03
N PRO A 67 14.51 -11.66 -5.21
CA PRO A 67 14.03 -10.31 -5.53
C PRO A 67 13.01 -9.79 -4.51
N PHE A 68 13.09 -8.49 -4.22
CA PHE A 68 12.13 -7.77 -3.38
C PHE A 68 11.91 -6.36 -3.94
N ALA A 69 10.80 -5.73 -3.57
CA ALA A 69 10.49 -4.37 -3.99
C ALA A 69 10.65 -3.36 -2.86
N VAL A 70 10.91 -2.11 -3.22
CA VAL A 70 10.82 -0.95 -2.31
C VAL A 70 9.87 0.05 -2.92
N ASN A 71 9.00 0.62 -2.09
CA ASN A 71 7.99 1.58 -2.51
C ASN A 71 8.19 2.95 -1.87
N LEU A 72 8.10 4.00 -2.69
CA LEU A 72 8.05 5.39 -2.23
C LEU A 72 6.79 6.10 -2.75
N PHE A 73 6.46 7.21 -2.10
CA PHE A 73 5.37 8.09 -2.52
C PHE A 73 5.93 9.26 -3.30
N ILE A 74 5.35 9.53 -4.48
CA ILE A 74 5.66 10.72 -5.24
C ILE A 74 5.08 11.93 -4.47
N PRO A 75 5.87 12.99 -4.22
CA PRO A 75 5.38 14.18 -3.53
C PRO A 75 4.22 14.85 -4.28
N GLU A 76 3.25 15.33 -3.50
CA GLU A 76 2.14 16.13 -4.00
C GLU A 76 2.27 17.58 -3.51
N GLU A 77 1.78 18.53 -4.32
CA GLU A 77 1.66 19.91 -3.89
C GLU A 77 0.67 20.02 -2.72
N HIS A 78 1.03 20.83 -1.72
CA HIS A 78 0.24 20.97 -0.51
C HIS A 78 0.39 22.37 0.06
N TYR A 79 -0.70 22.89 0.63
CA TYR A 79 -0.72 24.20 1.24
C TYR A 79 -1.64 24.23 2.46
N ALA A 80 -1.15 24.81 3.56
CA ALA A 80 -1.99 25.21 4.68
C ALA A 80 -1.40 26.46 5.33
N THR A 81 -2.26 27.40 5.68
CA THR A 81 -1.93 28.55 6.52
C THR A 81 -1.73 28.12 7.97
N ALA A 82 -0.97 28.90 8.75
CA ALA A 82 -0.83 28.68 10.19
C ALA A 82 -2.20 28.65 10.91
N ALA A 83 -3.15 29.49 10.48
CA ALA A 83 -4.50 29.51 11.02
C ALA A 83 -5.27 28.21 10.75
N GLN A 84 -5.17 27.64 9.55
CA GLN A 84 -5.79 26.34 9.22
C GLN A 84 -5.18 25.19 10.04
N ILE A 85 -3.86 25.19 10.23
CA ILE A 85 -3.18 24.20 11.07
C ILE A 85 -3.65 24.33 12.53
N GLN A 86 -3.69 25.55 13.07
CA GLN A 86 -4.17 25.82 14.43
C GLN A 86 -5.62 25.37 14.61
N HIS A 87 -6.49 25.63 13.63
CA HIS A 87 -7.87 25.18 13.65
C HIS A 87 -7.96 23.64 13.66
N SER A 88 -7.17 22.98 12.83
CA SER A 88 -7.12 21.51 12.78
C SER A 88 -6.60 20.89 14.08
N CYS A 89 -5.68 21.56 14.79
CA CYS A 89 -5.32 21.16 16.16
C CYS A 89 -6.53 21.21 17.10
N ALA A 90 -7.36 22.26 17.02
CA ALA A 90 -8.57 22.38 17.83
C ALA A 90 -9.59 21.28 17.49
N ASP A 91 -9.68 20.87 16.22
CA ASP A 91 -10.59 19.80 15.77
C ASP A 91 -10.25 18.45 16.40
N ILE A 92 -8.96 18.13 16.54
CA ILE A 92 -8.52 16.83 17.11
C ILE A 92 -8.19 16.89 18.61
N LYS A 93 -8.28 18.07 19.24
CA LYS A 93 -7.88 18.28 20.64
C LYS A 93 -8.56 17.33 21.62
N ALA A 94 -9.86 17.08 21.44
CA ALA A 94 -10.61 16.15 22.30
C ALA A 94 -10.06 14.71 22.20
N SER A 95 -9.75 14.26 20.97
CA SER A 95 -9.16 12.94 20.71
C SER A 95 -7.77 12.81 21.32
N CYS A 96 -6.96 13.86 21.23
CA CYS A 96 -5.65 13.91 21.87
C CYS A 96 -5.74 13.87 23.41
N HIS A 97 -6.70 14.60 23.99
CA HIS A 97 -6.93 14.59 25.43
C HIS A 97 -7.31 13.19 25.97
N GLU A 98 -8.16 12.44 25.25
CA GLU A 98 -8.51 11.05 25.61
C GLU A 98 -7.30 10.11 25.62
N LEU A 99 -6.28 10.41 24.82
CA LEU A 99 -5.01 9.66 24.79
C LEU A 99 -3.96 10.22 25.76
N ASN A 100 -4.31 11.22 26.58
CA ASN A 100 -3.43 11.93 27.50
C ASN A 100 -2.22 12.58 26.79
N ILE A 101 -2.47 13.21 25.65
CA ILE A 101 -1.46 13.99 24.91
C ILE A 101 -1.98 15.38 24.56
N GLU A 102 -1.06 16.33 24.47
CA GLU A 102 -1.34 17.65 23.94
C GLU A 102 -1.01 17.72 22.46
N ILE A 103 -1.89 18.31 21.67
CA ILE A 103 -1.66 18.56 20.25
C ILE A 103 -1.05 19.95 20.06
N GLN A 104 -0.03 20.02 19.20
CA GLN A 104 0.63 21.26 18.83
C GLN A 104 0.59 21.42 17.29
N PRO A 105 0.64 22.67 16.78
CA PRO A 105 0.76 22.92 15.35
C PRO A 105 2.01 22.25 14.77
N VAL A 106 1.85 21.61 13.61
CA VAL A 106 2.98 21.04 12.86
C VAL A 106 3.68 22.11 12.04
N ALA A 107 5.00 21.96 11.88
CA ALA A 107 5.84 22.81 11.06
C ALA A 107 6.48 22.01 9.91
N LYS A 108 6.97 22.71 8.89
CA LYS A 108 7.73 22.09 7.79
C LYS A 108 9.07 21.53 8.30
N PRO A 109 9.59 20.45 7.68
CA PRO A 109 8.97 19.64 6.63
C PRO A 109 7.88 18.70 7.19
N TYR A 110 6.83 18.45 6.40
CA TYR A 110 5.70 17.60 6.80
C TYR A 110 5.86 16.13 6.40
N ALA A 111 6.84 15.83 5.53
CA ALA A 111 7.17 14.49 5.06
C ALA A 111 8.68 14.39 4.83
N GLN A 112 9.16 13.17 4.58
CA GLN A 112 10.56 12.92 4.23
C GLN A 112 10.91 13.52 2.86
N SER A 113 12.16 13.90 2.65
CA SER A 113 12.62 14.33 1.32
C SER A 113 12.63 13.14 0.37
N PHE A 114 11.85 13.25 -0.70
CA PHE A 114 11.81 12.25 -1.75
C PHE A 114 13.16 12.14 -2.47
N GLU A 115 13.85 13.25 -2.68
CA GLU A 115 15.18 13.28 -3.31
C GLU A 115 16.21 12.49 -2.49
N GLU A 116 16.23 12.68 -1.17
CA GLU A 116 17.12 11.93 -0.27
C GLU A 116 16.75 10.45 -0.21
N GLN A 117 15.46 10.10 -0.21
CA GLN A 117 15.01 8.70 -0.29
C GLN A 117 15.41 8.07 -1.63
N MET A 118 15.17 8.74 -2.75
CA MET A 118 15.53 8.29 -4.09
C MET A 118 17.04 8.07 -4.26
N LYS A 119 17.86 8.91 -3.63
CA LYS A 119 19.31 8.71 -3.59
C LYS A 119 19.67 7.34 -2.98
N VAL A 120 19.00 6.94 -1.89
CA VAL A 120 19.18 5.59 -1.31
C VAL A 120 18.77 4.51 -2.30
N ILE A 121 17.63 4.67 -2.97
CA ILE A 121 17.13 3.70 -3.96
C ILE A 121 18.17 3.49 -5.09
N LEU A 122 18.75 4.56 -5.60
CA LEU A 122 19.77 4.52 -6.65
C LEU A 122 21.09 3.90 -6.16
N GLU A 123 21.58 4.33 -4.99
CA GLU A 123 22.83 3.83 -4.40
C GLU A 123 22.75 2.33 -4.10
N GLU A 124 21.62 1.88 -3.58
CA GLU A 124 21.41 0.50 -3.14
C GLU A 124 21.05 -0.45 -4.28
N LYS A 125 20.76 0.04 -5.50
CA LYS A 125 20.46 -0.81 -6.68
C LYS A 125 19.36 -1.85 -6.42
N ILE A 126 18.19 -1.36 -6.05
CA ILE A 126 17.03 -2.21 -5.74
C ILE A 126 16.59 -2.97 -7.00
N PRO A 127 16.24 -4.27 -6.93
CA PRO A 127 15.82 -5.01 -8.12
C PRO A 127 14.45 -4.55 -8.64
N VAL A 128 13.53 -4.18 -7.74
CA VAL A 128 12.22 -3.63 -8.10
C VAL A 128 11.98 -2.34 -7.30
N PHE A 129 11.67 -1.26 -8.01
CA PHE A 129 11.21 -0.01 -7.43
C PHE A 129 9.75 0.21 -7.82
N SER A 130 8.91 0.45 -6.82
CA SER A 130 7.51 0.78 -7.02
C SER A 130 7.20 2.15 -6.48
N TYR A 131 6.16 2.80 -7.00
CA TYR A 131 5.72 4.09 -6.51
C TYR A 131 4.23 4.32 -6.70
N ALA A 132 3.69 5.25 -5.91
CA ALA A 132 2.30 5.67 -5.96
C ALA A 132 2.20 7.20 -5.89
N PHE A 133 1.00 7.71 -6.23
CA PHE A 133 0.60 9.12 -6.15
C PHE A 133 1.16 10.04 -7.23
N GLY A 134 1.77 9.50 -8.29
CA GLY A 134 2.24 10.34 -9.38
C GLY A 134 3.15 9.63 -10.36
N LEU A 135 3.84 10.44 -11.15
CA LEU A 135 4.85 10.01 -12.11
C LEU A 135 6.25 10.27 -11.56
N LEU A 136 7.18 9.37 -11.86
CA LEU A 136 8.60 9.66 -11.71
C LEU A 136 9.08 10.47 -12.92
N ASP A 137 10.02 11.39 -12.72
CA ASP A 137 10.61 12.12 -13.83
C ASP A 137 11.46 11.21 -14.74
N SER A 138 11.69 11.67 -15.98
CA SER A 138 12.43 10.90 -16.98
C SER A 138 13.89 10.65 -16.58
N VAL A 139 14.48 11.54 -15.78
CA VAL A 139 15.85 11.42 -15.28
C VAL A 139 15.92 10.25 -14.27
N GLY A 140 15.04 10.22 -13.29
CA GLY A 140 14.93 9.15 -12.30
C GLY A 140 14.63 7.80 -12.94
N ILE A 141 13.72 7.75 -13.91
CA ILE A 141 13.45 6.53 -14.70
C ILE A 141 14.72 6.04 -15.41
N SER A 142 15.43 6.95 -16.09
CA SER A 142 16.66 6.61 -16.82
C SER A 142 17.76 6.06 -15.91
N GLU A 143 18.00 6.70 -14.76
CA GLU A 143 19.01 6.26 -13.79
C GLU A 143 18.68 4.89 -13.18
N LEU A 144 17.42 4.65 -12.82
CA LEU A 144 17.00 3.32 -12.32
C LEU A 144 17.15 2.24 -13.39
N LYS A 145 16.82 2.55 -14.65
CA LYS A 145 16.96 1.61 -15.76
C LYS A 145 18.41 1.27 -16.08
N LYS A 146 19.36 2.19 -15.88
CA LYS A 146 20.81 1.89 -15.98
C LYS A 146 21.25 0.81 -14.97
N ASN A 147 20.56 0.72 -13.83
CA ASN A 147 20.77 -0.33 -12.83
C ASN A 147 19.93 -1.59 -13.06
N HIS A 148 19.21 -1.67 -14.19
CA HIS A 148 18.26 -2.76 -14.49
C HIS A 148 17.13 -2.90 -13.45
N THR A 149 16.82 -1.83 -12.71
CA THR A 149 15.70 -1.82 -11.77
C THR A 149 14.37 -1.86 -12.53
N ILE A 150 13.49 -2.79 -12.15
CA ILE A 150 12.13 -2.88 -12.67
C ILE A 150 11.25 -1.82 -11.99
N LEU A 151 10.50 -1.06 -12.78
CA LEU A 151 9.66 0.04 -12.34
C LEU A 151 8.17 -0.32 -12.34
N ILE A 152 7.50 -0.11 -11.20
CA ILE A 152 6.08 -0.40 -11.03
C ILE A 152 5.33 0.82 -10.50
N GLY A 153 4.39 1.35 -11.28
CA GLY A 153 3.54 2.47 -10.91
C GLY A 153 2.15 2.02 -10.52
N THR A 154 1.45 2.81 -9.70
CA THR A 154 0.05 2.53 -9.32
C THR A 154 -0.91 3.45 -10.07
N ALA A 155 -1.95 2.87 -10.68
CA ALA A 155 -3.04 3.60 -11.32
C ALA A 155 -4.40 3.12 -10.82
N THR A 156 -5.36 4.04 -10.82
CA THR A 156 -6.76 3.84 -10.41
C THR A 156 -7.73 4.12 -11.56
N THR A 157 -7.25 4.78 -12.61
CA THR A 157 -7.99 5.09 -13.84
C THR A 157 -7.14 4.80 -15.08
N LEU A 158 -7.79 4.66 -16.23
CA LEU A 158 -7.09 4.38 -17.48
C LEU A 158 -6.19 5.55 -17.92
N ALA A 159 -6.57 6.80 -17.64
CA ALA A 159 -5.76 7.98 -17.92
C ALA A 159 -4.41 7.92 -17.19
N GLU A 160 -4.43 7.49 -15.92
CA GLU A 160 -3.21 7.28 -15.12
C GLU A 160 -2.37 6.12 -15.67
N ALA A 161 -3.02 5.05 -16.11
CA ALA A 161 -2.33 3.90 -16.69
C ALA A 161 -1.59 4.27 -17.99
N HIS A 162 -2.21 5.07 -18.87
CA HIS A 162 -1.54 5.59 -20.07
C HIS A 162 -0.36 6.49 -19.71
N ALA A 163 -0.55 7.45 -18.79
CA ALA A 163 0.54 8.34 -18.37
C ALA A 163 1.74 7.57 -17.79
N LEU A 164 1.48 6.51 -17.02
CA LEU A 164 2.52 5.63 -16.51
C LEU A 164 3.20 4.83 -17.63
N GLU A 165 2.44 4.22 -18.55
CA GLU A 165 3.02 3.48 -19.67
C GLU A 165 3.89 4.38 -20.56
N GLU A 166 3.42 5.59 -20.86
CA GLU A 166 4.13 6.60 -21.66
C GLU A 166 5.42 7.08 -20.98
N SER A 167 5.46 7.12 -19.64
CA SER A 167 6.69 7.41 -18.89
C SER A 167 7.76 6.32 -19.05
N GLY A 168 7.35 5.13 -19.53
CA GLY A 168 8.23 4.03 -19.87
C GLY A 168 8.49 3.06 -18.73
N ILE A 169 7.58 2.90 -17.76
CA ILE A 169 7.75 1.89 -16.71
C ILE A 169 7.48 0.46 -17.19
N ASP A 170 7.67 -0.51 -16.29
CA ASP A 170 7.74 -1.91 -16.63
C ASP A 170 6.47 -2.71 -16.31
N ALA A 171 5.66 -2.26 -15.35
CA ALA A 171 4.35 -2.82 -15.01
C ALA A 171 3.48 -1.77 -14.29
N ILE A 172 2.16 -1.97 -14.30
CA ILE A 172 1.20 -1.09 -13.63
C ILE A 172 0.37 -1.89 -12.63
N VAL A 173 0.25 -1.39 -11.40
CA VAL A 173 -0.74 -1.84 -10.42
C VAL A 173 -2.08 -1.19 -10.74
N ALA A 174 -3.05 -1.98 -11.16
CA ALA A 174 -4.46 -1.61 -11.23
C ALA A 174 -5.07 -1.71 -9.83
N GLN A 175 -5.18 -0.57 -9.14
CA GLN A 175 -5.71 -0.51 -7.79
C GLN A 175 -7.22 -0.28 -7.81
N GLY A 176 -8.01 -1.34 -7.60
CA GLY A 176 -9.46 -1.23 -7.48
C GLY A 176 -9.90 -0.52 -6.20
N SER A 177 -11.15 -0.06 -6.18
CA SER A 177 -11.77 0.65 -5.05
C SER A 177 -11.84 -0.17 -3.75
N GLU A 178 -11.75 -1.50 -3.87
CA GLU A 178 -11.77 -2.48 -2.78
C GLU A 178 -10.48 -2.45 -1.95
N ALA A 179 -9.40 -1.88 -2.49
CA ALA A 179 -8.08 -1.86 -1.86
C ALA A 179 -8.07 -1.06 -0.55
N GLY A 180 -7.34 -1.58 0.44
CA GLY A 180 -7.04 -0.89 1.69
C GLY A 180 -5.95 0.17 1.53
N GLY A 181 -5.90 1.11 2.47
CA GLY A 181 -4.91 2.20 2.48
C GLY A 181 -5.23 3.29 1.46
N HIS A 182 -4.25 4.12 1.16
CA HIS A 182 -4.41 5.28 0.27
C HIS A 182 -4.83 4.87 -1.14
N ARG A 183 -5.77 5.63 -1.70
CA ARG A 183 -6.06 5.64 -3.13
C ARG A 183 -4.86 6.23 -3.87
N GLY A 184 -4.40 5.52 -4.89
CA GLY A 184 -3.24 5.86 -5.70
C GLY A 184 -3.49 7.01 -6.68
N THR A 185 -4.74 7.49 -6.77
CA THR A 185 -5.18 8.50 -7.74
C THR A 185 -4.31 9.76 -7.68
N PHE A 186 -3.84 10.18 -8.86
CA PHE A 186 -2.96 11.33 -9.10
C PHE A 186 -3.37 12.16 -10.32
N ILE A 187 -4.29 11.68 -11.18
CA ILE A 187 -4.93 12.49 -12.22
C ILE A 187 -6.42 12.63 -11.90
N GLY A 188 -6.92 13.86 -11.87
CA GLY A 188 -8.33 14.15 -11.57
C GLY A 188 -8.63 14.13 -10.07
N LYS A 189 -9.88 13.85 -9.69
CA LYS A 189 -10.30 13.76 -8.28
C LYS A 189 -10.10 12.34 -7.79
N ALA A 190 -9.78 12.19 -6.50
CA ALA A 190 -9.58 10.86 -5.91
C ALA A 190 -10.84 9.96 -6.00
N GLU A 191 -12.02 10.58 -6.00
CA GLU A 191 -13.31 9.91 -6.16
C GLU A 191 -13.50 9.31 -7.57
N ASP A 192 -12.87 9.88 -8.59
CA ASP A 192 -12.92 9.37 -9.97
C ASP A 192 -12.18 8.01 -10.08
N GLY A 193 -11.23 7.77 -9.17
CA GLY A 193 -10.46 6.52 -9.04
C GLY A 193 -11.15 5.42 -8.23
N LEU A 194 -12.47 5.52 -7.97
CA LEU A 194 -13.26 4.53 -7.23
C LEU A 194 -13.90 3.47 -8.14
N ILE A 195 -13.16 3.00 -9.14
CA ILE A 195 -13.56 1.91 -10.04
C ILE A 195 -13.29 0.57 -9.34
N GLY A 196 -14.27 -0.34 -9.33
CA GLY A 196 -14.12 -1.69 -8.79
C GLY A 196 -13.11 -2.53 -9.58
N LEU A 197 -12.32 -3.37 -8.91
CA LEU A 197 -11.22 -4.10 -9.51
C LEU A 197 -11.69 -5.00 -10.67
N PHE A 198 -12.86 -5.63 -10.52
CA PHE A 198 -13.44 -6.49 -11.56
C PHE A 198 -13.65 -5.74 -12.88
N SER A 199 -14.00 -4.45 -12.83
CA SER A 199 -14.15 -3.60 -14.01
C SER A 199 -12.83 -2.96 -14.45
N LEU A 200 -11.91 -2.70 -13.52
CA LEU A 200 -10.65 -2.00 -13.80
C LEU A 200 -9.64 -2.87 -14.56
N ILE A 201 -9.52 -4.16 -14.21
CA ILE A 201 -8.56 -5.07 -14.86
C ILE A 201 -8.77 -5.13 -16.38
N PRO A 202 -9.97 -5.50 -16.91
CA PRO A 202 -10.14 -5.62 -18.36
C PRO A 202 -9.94 -4.27 -19.08
N GLN A 203 -10.40 -3.16 -18.49
CA GLN A 203 -10.17 -1.82 -19.07
C GLN A 203 -8.68 -1.53 -19.28
N PHE A 204 -7.83 -1.95 -18.35
CA PHE A 204 -6.38 -1.75 -18.46
C PHE A 204 -5.77 -2.76 -19.44
N VAL A 205 -6.09 -4.05 -19.29
CA VAL A 205 -5.46 -5.11 -20.11
C VAL A 205 -5.77 -4.94 -21.60
N ASP A 206 -6.95 -4.42 -21.95
CA ASP A 206 -7.35 -4.20 -23.35
C ASP A 206 -6.59 -3.02 -24.02
N GLN A 207 -6.02 -2.10 -23.24
CA GLN A 207 -5.47 -0.83 -23.74
C GLN A 207 -4.01 -0.57 -23.39
N ILE A 208 -3.48 -1.27 -22.38
CA ILE A 208 -2.11 -1.13 -21.88
C ILE A 208 -1.30 -2.37 -22.26
N LYS A 209 -0.10 -2.16 -22.80
CA LYS A 209 0.76 -3.22 -23.37
C LYS A 209 1.71 -3.81 -22.34
N ILE A 210 2.07 -3.06 -21.30
CA ILE A 210 2.89 -3.57 -20.19
C ILE A 210 2.04 -4.38 -19.19
N PRO A 211 2.65 -5.34 -18.45
CA PRO A 211 1.94 -6.18 -17.49
C PRO A 211 1.10 -5.40 -16.47
N ILE A 212 -0.15 -5.86 -16.27
CA ILE A 212 -1.08 -5.34 -15.26
C ILE A 212 -1.07 -6.22 -14.01
N ILE A 213 -0.94 -5.59 -12.84
CA ILE A 213 -0.98 -6.23 -11.52
C ILE A 213 -2.30 -5.84 -10.86
N ALA A 214 -3.17 -6.81 -10.57
CA ALA A 214 -4.45 -6.58 -9.91
C ALA A 214 -4.26 -6.35 -8.40
N ALA A 215 -4.84 -5.27 -7.85
CA ALA A 215 -4.78 -4.97 -6.42
C ALA A 215 -6.12 -4.49 -5.85
N GLY A 216 -6.61 -5.17 -4.82
CA GLY A 216 -7.84 -4.82 -4.09
C GLY A 216 -8.79 -6.00 -3.90
N GLY A 217 -9.21 -6.28 -2.66
CA GLY A 217 -10.18 -7.35 -2.38
C GLY A 217 -9.72 -8.81 -2.60
N ILE A 218 -8.52 -9.04 -3.16
CA ILE A 218 -7.99 -10.39 -3.39
C ILE A 218 -7.38 -10.94 -2.10
N MET A 219 -7.96 -12.02 -1.56
CA MET A 219 -7.61 -12.60 -0.25
C MET A 219 -7.32 -14.10 -0.27
N ASP A 220 -7.66 -14.79 -1.36
CA ASP A 220 -7.57 -16.25 -1.48
C ASP A 220 -7.34 -16.68 -2.94
N GLY A 221 -7.21 -17.99 -3.17
CA GLY A 221 -7.02 -18.55 -4.52
C GLY A 221 -8.15 -18.23 -5.50
N ARG A 222 -9.40 -18.00 -5.05
CA ARG A 222 -10.53 -17.64 -5.93
C ARG A 222 -10.31 -16.26 -6.53
N GLY A 223 -9.92 -15.30 -5.70
CA GLY A 223 -9.60 -13.94 -6.15
C GLY A 223 -8.40 -13.92 -7.10
N ILE A 224 -7.39 -14.75 -6.85
CA ILE A 224 -6.24 -14.92 -7.76
C ILE A 224 -6.70 -15.44 -9.13
N VAL A 225 -7.44 -16.55 -9.16
CA VAL A 225 -7.93 -17.14 -10.42
C VAL A 225 -8.83 -16.16 -11.16
N ALA A 226 -9.74 -15.46 -10.48
CA ALA A 226 -10.62 -14.48 -11.09
C ALA A 226 -9.84 -13.34 -11.75
N ALA A 227 -8.88 -12.74 -11.04
CA ALA A 227 -8.05 -11.67 -11.60
C ALA A 227 -7.16 -12.14 -12.76
N THR A 228 -6.61 -13.36 -12.69
CA THR A 228 -5.87 -13.95 -13.81
C THR A 228 -6.77 -14.16 -15.04
N VAL A 229 -8.00 -14.65 -14.85
CA VAL A 229 -8.97 -14.81 -15.95
C VAL A 229 -9.34 -13.46 -16.59
N LEU A 230 -9.42 -12.39 -15.79
CA LEU A 230 -9.62 -11.03 -16.29
C LEU A 230 -8.39 -10.45 -17.02
N GLY A 231 -7.26 -11.16 -17.04
CA GLY A 231 -6.06 -10.78 -17.79
C GLY A 231 -4.91 -10.21 -16.96
N ALA A 232 -5.02 -10.20 -15.63
CA ALA A 232 -3.92 -9.74 -14.78
C ALA A 232 -2.68 -10.64 -14.89
N ALA A 233 -1.51 -10.04 -15.04
CA ALA A 233 -0.21 -10.70 -15.08
C ALA A 233 0.43 -10.87 -13.69
N GLY A 234 -0.12 -10.17 -12.68
CA GLY A 234 0.32 -10.16 -11.29
C GLY A 234 -0.83 -9.89 -10.33
N ILE A 235 -0.68 -10.29 -9.08
CA ILE A 235 -1.65 -10.08 -8.00
C ILE A 235 -0.93 -9.41 -6.84
N GLN A 236 -1.39 -8.22 -6.43
CA GLN A 236 -0.86 -7.52 -5.27
C GLN A 236 -1.87 -7.51 -4.12
N MET A 237 -1.47 -8.08 -2.98
CA MET A 237 -2.32 -8.29 -1.81
C MET A 237 -1.73 -7.56 -0.61
N GLY A 238 -2.48 -6.63 -0.02
CA GLY A 238 -2.08 -5.93 1.20
C GLY A 238 -2.73 -6.55 2.42
N THR A 239 -4.06 -6.41 2.52
CA THR A 239 -4.86 -6.84 3.68
C THR A 239 -4.66 -8.31 4.05
N ALA A 240 -4.51 -9.20 3.08
CA ALA A 240 -4.23 -10.62 3.34
C ALA A 240 -2.97 -10.86 4.18
N PHE A 241 -1.95 -10.00 4.04
CA PHE A 241 -0.66 -10.14 4.74
C PHE A 241 -0.58 -9.33 6.05
N LEU A 242 -1.60 -8.53 6.39
CA LEU A 242 -1.61 -7.73 7.63
C LEU A 242 -1.63 -8.62 8.88
N SER A 243 -2.39 -9.71 8.86
CA SER A 243 -2.52 -10.64 9.99
C SER A 243 -1.41 -11.69 10.05
N CYS A 244 -0.42 -11.63 9.15
CA CYS A 244 0.71 -12.54 9.20
C CYS A 244 1.58 -12.30 10.44
N PHE A 245 2.24 -13.35 10.93
CA PHE A 245 3.10 -13.27 12.12
C PHE A 245 4.22 -12.25 11.94
N GLU A 246 4.78 -12.17 10.75
CA GLU A 246 5.88 -11.28 10.38
C GLU A 246 5.44 -9.82 10.24
N SER A 247 4.15 -9.52 10.10
CA SER A 247 3.68 -8.14 9.97
C SER A 247 3.90 -7.33 11.24
N GLY A 248 4.37 -6.09 11.07
CA GLY A 248 4.68 -5.15 12.16
C GLY A 248 3.49 -4.37 12.71
N ILE A 249 2.25 -4.76 12.38
CA ILE A 249 1.06 -4.17 12.99
C ILE A 249 0.86 -4.69 14.42
N PRO A 250 0.27 -3.88 15.33
CA PRO A 250 -0.01 -4.31 16.70
C PRO A 250 -1.01 -5.47 16.76
N ASP A 251 -0.92 -6.28 17.82
CA ASP A 251 -1.82 -7.41 18.04
C ASP A 251 -3.30 -6.99 18.14
N ALA A 252 -3.59 -5.84 18.74
CA ALA A 252 -4.95 -5.30 18.77
C ALA A 252 -5.51 -5.05 17.36
N TYR A 253 -4.65 -4.63 16.42
CA TYR A 253 -5.05 -4.45 15.03
C TYR A 253 -5.22 -5.81 14.32
N LYS A 254 -4.31 -6.78 14.54
CA LYS A 254 -4.49 -8.16 14.05
C LYS A 254 -5.81 -8.77 14.54
N HIS A 255 -6.11 -8.58 15.82
CA HIS A 255 -7.36 -9.06 16.43
C HIS A 255 -8.60 -8.43 15.79
N ALA A 256 -8.59 -7.11 15.56
CA ALA A 256 -9.69 -6.43 14.88
C ALA A 256 -9.94 -6.98 13.46
N LEU A 257 -8.87 -7.29 12.71
CA LEU A 257 -8.98 -7.91 11.38
C LEU A 257 -9.56 -9.33 11.45
N LEU A 258 -9.06 -10.15 12.37
CA LEU A 258 -9.40 -11.58 12.47
C LEU A 258 -10.79 -11.85 13.08
N THR A 259 -11.36 -10.90 13.82
CA THR A 259 -12.66 -11.05 14.47
C THR A 259 -13.82 -10.40 13.70
N GLN A 260 -13.51 -9.72 12.60
CA GLN A 260 -14.48 -9.00 11.79
C GLN A 260 -15.50 -9.96 11.13
N GLN A 261 -16.80 -9.72 11.36
CA GLN A 261 -17.89 -10.58 10.86
C GLN A 261 -18.50 -10.10 9.52
N GLN A 262 -18.28 -8.84 9.16
CA GLN A 262 -18.77 -8.21 7.92
C GLN A 262 -17.85 -7.05 7.53
N ASP A 263 -17.91 -6.57 6.28
CA ASP A 263 -17.20 -5.33 5.89
C ASP A 263 -17.66 -4.16 6.77
N ASN A 264 -16.68 -3.47 7.38
CA ASN A 264 -16.86 -2.25 8.15
C ASN A 264 -15.79 -1.23 7.76
N THR A 265 -15.28 -1.32 6.53
CA THR A 265 -14.33 -0.36 6.01
C THR A 265 -15.04 0.87 5.45
N VAL A 266 -14.40 2.03 5.59
CA VAL A 266 -14.84 3.30 5.04
C VAL A 266 -13.71 3.99 4.31
N LEU A 267 -14.09 4.86 3.39
CA LEU A 267 -13.21 5.79 2.71
C LEU A 267 -13.13 7.08 3.52
N THR A 268 -11.92 7.51 3.88
CA THR A 268 -11.71 8.66 4.75
C THR A 268 -10.42 9.41 4.41
N ARG A 269 -10.37 10.71 4.75
CA ARG A 269 -9.17 11.56 4.68
C ARG A 269 -8.62 11.93 6.05
N VAL A 270 -9.37 11.66 7.12
CA VAL A 270 -9.18 12.32 8.42
C VAL A 270 -7.82 12.06 9.07
N PHE A 271 -7.17 10.94 8.73
CA PHE A 271 -5.84 10.63 9.24
C PHE A 271 -4.73 11.32 8.47
N SER A 272 -4.83 11.44 7.14
CA SER A 272 -3.67 11.81 6.32
C SER A 272 -3.88 12.98 5.38
N GLY A 273 -5.12 13.37 5.11
CA GLY A 273 -5.48 14.36 4.09
C GLY A 273 -5.70 13.78 2.70
N LYS A 274 -5.32 12.52 2.48
CA LYS A 274 -5.49 11.79 1.22
C LYS A 274 -6.50 10.67 1.41
N LEU A 275 -7.34 10.44 0.40
CA LEU A 275 -8.39 9.43 0.45
C LEU A 275 -7.78 8.05 0.69
N ALA A 276 -8.22 7.37 1.74
CA ALA A 276 -7.74 6.04 2.12
C ALA A 276 -8.88 5.18 2.65
N ARG A 277 -8.78 3.86 2.44
CA ARG A 277 -9.72 2.88 3.00
C ARG A 277 -9.18 2.26 4.28
N GLY A 278 -9.97 2.31 5.34
CA GLY A 278 -9.66 1.69 6.62
C GLY A 278 -10.89 1.22 7.37
N ILE A 279 -10.67 0.43 8.43
CA ILE A 279 -11.72 0.01 9.36
C ILE A 279 -12.26 1.26 10.06
N ARG A 280 -13.59 1.42 10.05
CA ARG A 280 -14.28 2.50 10.74
C ARG A 280 -13.94 2.45 12.24
N ASN A 281 -13.65 3.61 12.82
CA ASN A 281 -13.37 3.75 14.24
C ASN A 281 -13.85 5.09 14.80
N GLN A 282 -13.73 5.27 16.11
CA GLN A 282 -14.26 6.45 16.80
C GLN A 282 -13.68 7.77 16.28
N PHE A 283 -12.39 7.80 15.92
CA PHE A 283 -11.78 9.01 15.36
C PHE A 283 -12.40 9.39 14.02
N ILE A 284 -12.63 8.41 13.12
CA ILE A 284 -13.31 8.66 11.85
C ILE A 284 -14.71 9.21 12.08
N GLU A 285 -15.53 8.52 12.88
CA GLU A 285 -16.92 8.92 13.15
C GLU A 285 -17.02 10.32 13.76
N ARG A 286 -16.12 10.63 14.70
CA ARG A 286 -16.04 11.94 15.35
C ARG A 286 -15.72 13.06 14.36
N MET A 287 -14.76 12.83 13.47
CA MET A 287 -14.34 13.83 12.49
C MET A 287 -15.42 14.02 11.42
N GLU A 288 -16.06 12.94 10.95
CA GLU A 288 -17.17 12.99 10.00
C GLU A 288 -18.38 13.75 10.57
N ALA A 289 -18.76 13.48 11.83
CA ALA A 289 -19.88 14.15 12.49
C ALA A 289 -19.69 15.68 12.61
N ARG A 290 -18.44 16.13 12.76
CA ARG A 290 -18.10 17.55 12.84
C ARG A 290 -18.04 18.27 11.48
N LYS A 291 -18.03 17.53 10.35
CA LYS A 291 -17.84 18.09 9.00
C LYS A 291 -16.60 19.00 8.90
N VAL A 292 -15.52 18.58 9.55
CA VAL A 292 -14.26 19.35 9.65
C VAL A 292 -13.58 19.49 8.30
N ASN A 293 -12.89 20.61 8.12
CA ASN A 293 -12.05 20.83 6.96
C ASN A 293 -10.71 20.10 7.17
N VAL A 294 -10.53 18.95 6.51
CA VAL A 294 -9.31 18.14 6.62
C VAL A 294 -8.20 18.80 5.81
N LEU A 295 -7.01 18.96 6.41
CA LEU A 295 -5.85 19.50 5.70
C LEU A 295 -5.39 18.54 4.59
N ASP A 296 -4.78 19.08 3.54
CA ASP A 296 -4.23 18.27 2.46
C ASP A 296 -3.10 17.35 2.95
N TYR A 297 -2.91 16.24 2.25
CA TYR A 297 -1.75 15.39 2.44
C TYR A 297 -0.48 16.12 1.98
N PRO A 298 0.65 16.03 2.70
CA PRO A 298 0.90 15.22 3.90
C PRO A 298 0.70 15.97 5.24
N ILE A 299 0.16 17.19 5.23
CA ILE A 299 0.07 18.05 6.43
C ILE A 299 -0.81 17.41 7.50
N GLN A 300 -1.98 16.89 7.12
CA GLN A 300 -2.86 16.15 8.05
C GLN A 300 -2.18 14.87 8.57
N ASN A 301 -1.42 14.17 7.72
CA ASN A 301 -0.67 12.97 8.14
C ASN A 301 0.36 13.29 9.22
N ALA A 302 1.07 14.42 9.09
CA ALA A 302 1.99 14.92 10.09
C ALA A 302 1.26 15.31 11.38
N LEU A 303 0.16 16.05 11.26
CA LEU A 303 -0.66 16.52 12.39
C LEU A 303 -1.17 15.37 13.26
N THR A 304 -1.73 14.33 12.64
CA THR A 304 -2.31 13.19 13.39
C THR A 304 -1.27 12.17 13.86
N SER A 305 0.00 12.31 13.46
CA SER A 305 1.04 11.29 13.71
C SER A 305 1.25 11.00 15.20
N VAL A 306 1.30 12.03 16.05
CA VAL A 306 1.48 11.91 17.49
C VAL A 306 0.32 11.16 18.13
N MET A 307 -0.92 11.48 17.72
CA MET A 307 -2.14 10.79 18.16
C MET A 307 -2.10 9.31 17.78
N ARG A 308 -1.83 9.00 16.51
CA ARG A 308 -1.78 7.62 16.03
C ARG A 308 -0.67 6.80 16.69
N LYS A 309 0.50 7.41 16.91
CA LYS A 309 1.62 6.78 17.61
C LYS A 309 1.23 6.46 19.06
N LYS A 310 0.61 7.41 19.77
CA LYS A 310 0.16 7.19 21.14
C LYS A 310 -0.92 6.12 21.25
N ALA A 311 -1.86 6.13 20.31
CA ALA A 311 -2.90 5.11 20.20
C ALA A 311 -2.28 3.71 20.03
N LYS A 312 -1.26 3.59 19.15
CA LYS A 312 -0.49 2.35 18.97
C LYS A 312 0.20 1.89 20.26
N GLU A 313 0.86 2.78 20.99
CA GLU A 313 1.50 2.47 22.29
C GLU A 313 0.49 1.96 23.33
N GLN A 314 -0.73 2.48 23.32
CA GLN A 314 -1.81 2.10 24.24
C GLN A 314 -2.67 0.94 23.73
N SER A 315 -2.35 0.35 22.56
CA SER A 315 -3.20 -0.63 21.88
C SER A 315 -4.65 -0.16 21.66
N ASN A 316 -4.86 1.15 21.55
CA ASN A 316 -6.18 1.76 21.37
C ASN A 316 -6.49 1.90 19.87
N ILE A 317 -7.31 1.00 19.34
CA ILE A 317 -7.66 0.94 17.92
C ILE A 317 -8.56 2.11 17.46
N ASP A 318 -9.20 2.81 18.38
CA ASP A 318 -10.16 3.89 18.07
C ASP A 318 -9.51 5.14 17.47
N PHE A 319 -8.20 5.26 17.62
CA PHE A 319 -7.39 6.38 17.13
C PHE A 319 -6.22 5.94 16.25
N MET A 320 -6.15 4.66 15.87
CA MET A 320 -5.18 4.15 14.89
C MET A 320 -5.68 4.35 13.46
N SER A 321 -4.76 4.52 12.50
CA SER A 321 -5.09 4.40 11.08
C SER A 321 -5.09 2.93 10.66
N MET A 322 -6.21 2.24 10.87
CA MET A 322 -6.39 0.82 10.54
C MET A 322 -6.72 0.59 9.07
N TRP A 323 -5.72 0.68 8.19
CA TRP A 323 -5.89 0.48 6.75
C TRP A 323 -6.15 -0.97 6.32
N ALA A 324 -7.35 -1.24 5.82
CA ALA A 324 -7.77 -2.56 5.37
C ALA A 324 -8.71 -2.45 4.15
N GLY A 325 -8.68 -3.43 3.26
CA GLY A 325 -9.58 -3.54 2.12
C GLY A 325 -10.95 -4.13 2.50
N GLN A 326 -11.89 -4.10 1.57
CA GLN A 326 -13.28 -4.53 1.82
C GLN A 326 -13.43 -6.01 2.20
N SER A 327 -12.42 -6.82 1.89
CA SER A 327 -12.40 -8.25 2.17
C SER A 327 -11.63 -8.61 3.46
N ALA A 328 -11.46 -7.66 4.38
CA ALA A 328 -10.70 -7.83 5.63
C ALA A 328 -11.15 -9.03 6.48
N GLN A 329 -12.45 -9.37 6.45
CA GLN A 329 -13.00 -10.55 7.16
C GLN A 329 -12.39 -11.89 6.71
N LEU A 330 -11.68 -11.93 5.57
CA LEU A 330 -11.01 -13.12 5.04
C LEU A 330 -9.54 -13.22 5.48
N CYS A 331 -9.07 -12.33 6.35
CA CYS A 331 -7.73 -12.41 6.95
C CYS A 331 -7.53 -13.74 7.67
N ARG A 332 -6.29 -14.24 7.63
CA ARG A 332 -5.90 -15.53 8.22
C ARG A 332 -4.78 -15.33 9.22
N ASN A 333 -4.81 -16.08 10.31
CA ASN A 333 -3.77 -16.04 11.34
C ASN A 333 -2.72 -17.12 11.03
N THR A 334 -1.70 -16.77 10.23
CA THR A 334 -0.70 -17.72 9.71
C THR A 334 0.61 -17.00 9.39
N SER A 335 1.70 -17.73 9.11
CA SER A 335 2.93 -17.12 8.60
C SER A 335 2.76 -16.66 7.14
N ALA A 336 3.57 -15.69 6.71
CA ALA A 336 3.52 -15.22 5.32
C ALA A 336 3.89 -16.31 4.31
N ASN A 337 4.81 -17.22 4.68
CA ASN A 337 5.18 -18.36 3.84
C ASN A 337 4.02 -19.33 3.64
N GLU A 338 3.33 -19.69 4.73
CA GLU A 338 2.16 -20.57 4.69
C GLU A 338 1.01 -19.92 3.93
N LEU A 339 0.80 -18.61 4.08
CA LEU A 339 -0.20 -17.88 3.30
C LEU A 339 0.06 -18.00 1.80
N VAL A 340 1.28 -17.70 1.34
CA VAL A 340 1.65 -17.85 -0.09
C VAL A 340 1.42 -19.28 -0.56
N ARG A 341 1.82 -20.29 0.23
CA ARG A 341 1.61 -21.69 -0.11
C ARG A 341 0.12 -22.04 -0.24
N ALA A 342 -0.70 -21.59 0.71
CA ALA A 342 -2.15 -21.82 0.70
C ALA A 342 -2.80 -21.19 -0.54
N LEU A 343 -2.45 -19.94 -0.85
CA LEU A 343 -2.95 -19.22 -2.03
C LEU A 343 -2.66 -19.96 -3.34
N VAL A 344 -1.46 -20.52 -3.48
CA VAL A 344 -1.07 -21.31 -4.65
C VAL A 344 -1.89 -22.59 -4.75
N LEU A 345 -1.98 -23.37 -3.65
CA LEU A 345 -2.73 -24.62 -3.63
C LEU A 345 -4.23 -24.42 -3.91
N GLU A 346 -4.82 -23.37 -3.33
CA GLU A 346 -6.22 -23.01 -3.58
C GLU A 346 -6.48 -22.68 -5.05
N ALA A 347 -5.59 -21.91 -5.68
CA ALA A 347 -5.72 -21.54 -7.08
C ALA A 347 -5.47 -22.72 -8.04
N GLU A 348 -4.53 -23.61 -7.70
CA GLU A 348 -4.27 -24.84 -8.47
C GLU A 348 -5.46 -25.78 -8.44
N ALA A 349 -6.07 -25.99 -7.26
CA ALA A 349 -7.25 -26.82 -7.11
C ALA A 349 -8.42 -26.34 -8.01
N LEU A 350 -8.67 -25.03 -8.04
CA LEU A 350 -9.74 -24.43 -8.85
C LEU A 350 -9.51 -24.54 -10.36
N ASN A 351 -8.26 -24.67 -10.80
CA ASN A 351 -7.95 -24.85 -12.23
C ASN A 351 -7.97 -26.32 -12.64
N ALA A 352 -7.66 -27.25 -11.73
CA ALA A 352 -7.82 -28.67 -11.96
C ALA A 352 -9.30 -29.02 -12.20
N GLU A 353 -10.21 -28.50 -11.36
CA GLU A 353 -11.66 -28.72 -11.48
C GLU A 353 -12.29 -28.20 -12.79
N LYS A 354 -11.62 -27.29 -13.52
CA LYS A 354 -12.08 -26.77 -14.81
C LYS A 354 -11.58 -27.56 -16.02
N SER A 355 -10.62 -28.44 -15.81
CA SER A 355 -9.97 -29.22 -16.87
C SER A 355 -10.59 -30.62 -17.05
N ASP A 356 -11.49 -31.02 -16.15
CA ASP A 356 -12.32 -32.23 -16.18
C ASP A 356 -13.74 -31.94 -16.67
#